data_AF-A0A9D7TYD5-F1
#
_entry.id   AF-A0A9D7TYD5-F1
#
_cell.length_a   1.000
_cell.length_b   1.000
_cell.length_c   1.000
_cell.angle_alpha   90.00
_cell.angle_beta   90.00
_cell.angle_gamma   90.00
#
_symmetry.space_group_name_H-M   'P 1'
#
loop_
_entity.id
_entity.type
_entity.pdbx_description
1 polymer ?
#
loop_
_entity_poly.entity_id
_entity_poly.type
_entity_poly.pdbx_seq_one_letter_code
_entity_poly.pdbx_strand_id
1 'polypeptide(L)'
;MKKILLIFGILLILSENSFGQCTSCTYTCSGTGSTSFNVNLGQTLCITSNLTNPTINGGNGTICVATGVTLQWDGLSANSGWTINNYGTINTSLNGGQGTLRLNNKSGGTFNFTTTNFINFSQNSGQTMLLSNEAGGTLNALNTPLFYIGNNATVTNYGNMYVSKMENRKAKLITIHI
;
A
#
# COMPACT_ATOMS: atom_id res chain seq x y z
N MET A 1 -41.72 6.68 -46.98
CA MET A 1 -40.71 7.60 -46.38
C MET A 1 -40.00 6.86 -45.26
N LYS A 2 -38.69 6.63 -45.43
CA LYS A 2 -37.82 5.90 -44.49
C LYS A 2 -37.61 6.75 -43.24
N LYS A 3 -37.95 6.24 -42.05
CA LYS A 3 -37.48 6.81 -40.77
C LYS A 3 -36.54 5.79 -40.12
N ILE A 4 -35.27 5.98 -40.44
CA ILE A 4 -34.13 5.47 -39.70
C ILE A 4 -34.09 6.26 -38.40
N LEU A 5 -34.30 5.60 -37.26
CA LEU A 5 -33.97 6.17 -35.95
C LEU A 5 -32.83 5.32 -35.37
N LEU A 6 -31.60 5.80 -35.56
CA LEU A 6 -30.42 5.35 -34.85
C LEU A 6 -30.66 5.63 -33.35
N ILE A 7 -30.85 4.59 -32.55
CA ILE A 7 -30.62 4.70 -31.10
C ILE A 7 -29.18 4.22 -30.90
N PHE A 8 -28.29 5.21 -30.82
CA PHE A 8 -26.96 5.09 -30.22
C PHE A 8 -27.17 4.65 -28.76
N GLY A 9 -27.26 3.35 -28.55
CA GLY A 9 -27.05 2.74 -27.24
C GLY A 9 -25.58 2.90 -26.92
N ILE A 10 -25.24 4.03 -26.29
CA ILE A 10 -23.97 4.24 -25.62
C ILE A 10 -23.84 3.08 -24.61
N LEU A 11 -23.14 2.03 -25.03
CA LEU A 11 -22.56 1.06 -24.14
C LEU A 11 -21.39 1.79 -23.47
N LEU A 12 -21.73 2.61 -22.47
CA LEU A 12 -20.82 3.00 -21.42
C LEU A 12 -20.43 1.69 -20.73
N ILE A 13 -19.47 1.00 -21.32
CA ILE A 13 -18.56 0.14 -20.59
C ILE A 13 -17.82 1.11 -19.68
N LEU A 14 -18.45 1.45 -18.55
CA LEU A 14 -17.72 1.61 -17.31
C LEU A 14 -17.07 0.24 -17.12
N SER A 15 -15.92 0.04 -17.77
CA SER A 15 -14.95 -0.90 -17.26
C SER A 15 -14.61 -0.30 -15.92
N GLU A 16 -15.34 -0.72 -14.90
CA GLU A 16 -14.87 -0.57 -13.54
C GLU A 16 -13.41 -0.98 -13.60
N ASN A 17 -12.54 -0.07 -13.14
CA ASN A 17 -11.13 -0.35 -13.03
C ASN A 17 -11.02 -1.57 -12.12
N SER A 18 -11.05 -2.76 -12.70
CA SER A 18 -10.62 -3.98 -12.06
C SER A 18 -9.13 -3.78 -11.93
N PHE A 19 -8.72 -3.00 -10.93
CA PHE A 19 -7.33 -2.79 -10.59
C PHE A 19 -6.78 -4.19 -10.31
N GLY A 20 -6.06 -4.70 -11.29
CA GLY A 20 -5.61 -6.08 -11.32
C GLY A 20 -4.85 -6.37 -10.03
N GLN A 21 -5.36 -7.33 -9.26
CA GLN A 21 -4.69 -7.87 -8.09
C GLN A 21 -3.31 -8.43 -8.53
N CYS A 22 -2.46 -8.76 -7.56
CA CYS A 22 -1.21 -9.48 -7.86
C CYS A 22 -1.52 -10.75 -8.66
N THR A 23 -0.79 -10.96 -9.75
CA THR A 23 -1.09 -11.98 -10.76
C THR A 23 -0.67 -13.39 -10.35
N SER A 24 0.14 -13.54 -9.29
CA SER A 24 0.54 -14.83 -8.72
C SER A 24 0.53 -14.78 -7.19
N CYS A 25 -0.22 -15.71 -6.58
CA CYS A 25 -0.38 -15.84 -5.12
C CYS A 25 0.19 -17.19 -4.68
N THR A 26 1.10 -17.19 -3.72
CA THR A 26 1.53 -18.41 -3.01
C THR A 26 0.49 -18.81 -1.98
N TYR A 27 -0.06 -17.81 -1.29
CA TYR A 27 -1.13 -17.95 -0.30
C TYR A 27 -2.27 -17.01 -0.67
N THR A 28 -3.50 -17.47 -0.45
CA THR A 28 -4.69 -16.64 -0.62
C THR A 28 -5.51 -16.67 0.67
N CYS A 29 -5.78 -15.49 1.24
CA CYS A 29 -6.68 -15.32 2.37
C CYS A 29 -8.03 -14.75 1.87
N SER A 30 -9.02 -15.63 1.76
CA SER A 30 -10.38 -15.32 1.30
C SER A 30 -11.39 -15.16 2.45
N GLY A 31 -10.92 -15.05 3.70
CA GLY A 31 -11.76 -14.78 4.88
C GLY A 31 -12.23 -16.05 5.58
N THR A 32 -11.85 -17.21 5.03
CA THR A 32 -12.01 -18.53 5.62
C THR A 32 -10.62 -19.18 5.72
N GLY A 33 -10.39 -19.95 6.78
CA GLY A 33 -9.12 -20.63 7.03
C GLY A 33 -8.14 -19.85 7.93
N SER A 34 -6.84 -20.04 7.69
CA SER A 34 -5.78 -19.49 8.55
C SER A 34 -5.73 -17.96 8.52
N THR A 35 -5.52 -17.35 9.68
CA THR A 35 -5.14 -15.93 9.84
C THR A 35 -3.64 -15.75 10.12
N SER A 36 -2.88 -16.86 10.06
CA SER A 36 -1.44 -16.90 10.26
C SER A 36 -0.74 -17.37 8.98
N PHE A 37 0.23 -16.58 8.52
CA PHE A 37 0.96 -16.80 7.26
C PHE A 37 2.45 -16.65 7.51
N ASN A 38 3.27 -17.49 6.87
CA ASN A 38 4.72 -17.33 6.83
C ASN A 38 5.12 -17.03 5.39
N VAL A 39 5.39 -15.75 5.10
CA VAL A 39 5.62 -15.25 3.74
C VAL A 39 7.10 -14.88 3.60
N ASN A 40 7.82 -15.60 2.76
CA ASN A 40 9.26 -15.44 2.54
C ASN A 40 9.56 -14.87 1.15
N LEU A 41 10.85 -14.66 0.88
CA LEU A 41 11.32 -14.19 -0.42
C LEU A 41 10.76 -15.04 -1.57
N GLY A 42 10.23 -14.36 -2.60
CA GLY A 42 9.61 -14.99 -3.75
C GLY A 42 8.18 -15.50 -3.53
N GLN A 43 7.65 -15.40 -2.31
CA GLN A 43 6.27 -15.76 -2.00
C GLN A 43 5.37 -14.53 -1.96
N THR A 44 4.11 -14.72 -2.35
CA THR A 44 3.07 -13.67 -2.33
C THR A 44 1.88 -14.13 -1.50
N LEU A 45 1.48 -13.33 -0.51
CA LEU A 45 0.19 -13.46 0.17
C LEU A 45 -0.82 -12.50 -0.45
N CYS A 46 -1.90 -13.05 -1.00
CA CYS A 46 -3.02 -12.30 -1.53
C CYS A 46 -4.17 -12.27 -0.54
N ILE A 47 -4.59 -11.08 -0.13
CA ILE A 47 -5.67 -10.85 0.83
C ILE A 47 -6.86 -10.34 0.04
N THR A 48 -7.86 -11.19 -0.12
CA THR A 48 -9.05 -10.97 -0.96
C THR A 48 -10.33 -10.81 -0.14
N SER A 49 -10.17 -10.65 1.18
CA SER A 49 -11.25 -10.47 2.15
C SER A 49 -10.77 -9.62 3.33
N ASN A 50 -11.71 -8.99 4.03
CA ASN A 50 -11.37 -8.16 5.18
C ASN A 50 -10.70 -8.99 6.26
N LEU A 51 -9.60 -8.48 6.80
CA LEU A 51 -8.77 -9.19 7.76
C LEU A 51 -8.31 -8.25 8.86
N THR A 52 -8.42 -8.69 10.10
CA THR A 52 -8.03 -7.91 11.28
C THR A 52 -6.92 -8.62 12.05
N ASN A 53 -5.79 -7.93 12.18
CA ASN A 53 -4.59 -8.33 12.90
C ASN A 53 -4.15 -9.78 12.60
N PRO A 54 -3.93 -10.12 11.32
CA PRO A 54 -3.36 -11.41 10.97
C PRO A 54 -1.92 -11.52 11.50
N THR A 55 -1.52 -12.75 11.79
CA THR A 55 -0.12 -13.04 12.11
C THR A 55 0.62 -13.27 10.79
N ILE A 56 1.28 -12.24 10.26
CA ILE A 56 2.09 -12.34 9.05
C ILE A 56 3.55 -12.38 9.48
N ASN A 57 4.12 -13.59 9.47
CA ASN A 57 5.51 -13.88 9.80
C ASN A 57 6.37 -14.02 8.53
N GLY A 58 7.68 -14.05 8.72
CA GLY A 58 8.67 -14.22 7.66
C GLY A 58 9.38 -12.91 7.34
N GLY A 59 9.77 -12.74 6.08
CA GLY A 59 10.38 -11.53 5.59
C GLY A 59 10.79 -11.58 4.12
N ASN A 60 10.95 -10.41 3.51
CA ASN A 60 11.27 -10.21 2.09
C ASN A 60 10.22 -10.75 1.11
N GLY A 61 9.03 -11.10 1.59
CA GLY A 61 7.90 -11.54 0.77
C GLY A 61 7.06 -10.40 0.22
N THR A 62 6.04 -10.75 -0.56
CA THR A 62 5.07 -9.80 -1.12
C THR A 62 3.70 -9.96 -0.45
N ILE A 63 3.11 -8.85 -0.02
CA ILE A 63 1.73 -8.79 0.48
C ILE A 63 0.89 -8.00 -0.53
N CYS A 64 -0.26 -8.54 -0.90
CA CYS A 64 -1.17 -7.93 -1.86
C CYS A 64 -2.56 -7.80 -1.24
N VAL A 65 -3.09 -6.59 -1.16
CA VAL A 65 -4.44 -6.33 -0.64
C VAL A 65 -5.33 -5.91 -1.80
N ALA A 66 -6.37 -6.70 -2.05
CA ALA A 66 -7.26 -6.50 -3.20
C ALA A 66 -8.16 -5.25 -3.06
N THR A 67 -8.68 -4.77 -4.17
CA THR A 67 -9.66 -3.67 -4.20
C THR A 67 -10.89 -4.00 -3.36
N GLY A 68 -11.40 -3.01 -2.63
CA GLY A 68 -12.57 -3.17 -1.74
C GLY A 68 -12.30 -3.96 -0.45
N VAL A 69 -11.08 -4.46 -0.26
CA VAL A 69 -10.67 -5.18 0.95
C VAL A 69 -9.99 -4.26 1.94
N THR A 70 -10.27 -4.46 3.22
CA THR A 70 -9.60 -3.79 4.34
C THR A 70 -8.72 -4.78 5.11
N LEU A 71 -7.44 -4.46 5.21
CA LEU A 71 -6.49 -5.11 6.10
C LEU A 71 -6.18 -4.18 7.28
N GLN A 72 -6.61 -4.54 8.48
CA GLN A 72 -6.04 -4.00 9.71
C GLN A 72 -4.83 -4.86 10.08
N TRP A 73 -3.64 -4.28 10.05
CA TRP A 73 -2.40 -4.97 10.36
C TRP A 73 -1.53 -4.14 11.29
N ASP A 74 -1.76 -4.29 12.59
CA ASP A 74 -0.96 -3.60 13.58
C ASP A 74 0.45 -4.21 13.70
N GLY A 75 1.43 -3.35 13.92
CA GLY A 75 2.82 -3.74 14.13
C GLY A 75 3.60 -4.09 12.86
N LEU A 76 3.25 -3.51 11.70
CA LEU A 76 4.09 -3.64 10.51
C LEU A 76 5.52 -3.21 10.84
N SER A 77 6.48 -4.11 10.61
CA SER A 77 7.90 -3.87 10.84
C SER A 77 8.61 -3.65 9.51
N ALA A 78 9.27 -2.50 9.36
CA ALA A 78 10.10 -2.24 8.18
C ALA A 78 11.31 -3.20 8.10
N ASN A 79 11.78 -3.75 9.22
CA ASN A 79 12.94 -4.67 9.28
C ASN A 79 12.72 -5.99 8.57
N SER A 80 11.47 -6.33 8.26
CA SER A 80 11.11 -7.60 7.67
C SER A 80 11.20 -7.62 6.13
N GLY A 81 11.64 -6.57 5.44
CA GLY A 81 11.92 -6.68 4.00
C GLY A 81 10.72 -6.60 3.06
N TRP A 82 9.53 -6.29 3.56
CA TRP A 82 8.27 -6.50 2.83
C TRP A 82 8.15 -5.68 1.55
N THR A 83 7.56 -6.29 0.51
CA THR A 83 6.92 -5.55 -0.59
C THR A 83 5.42 -5.60 -0.39
N ILE A 84 4.77 -4.44 -0.29
CA ILE A 84 3.33 -4.32 -0.10
C ILE A 84 2.73 -3.65 -1.33
N ASN A 85 1.83 -4.37 -2.01
CA ASN A 85 1.02 -3.85 -3.12
C ASN A 85 -0.41 -3.64 -2.63
N ASN A 86 -0.78 -2.39 -2.39
CA ASN A 86 -2.10 -2.06 -1.86
C ASN A 86 -3.03 -1.54 -2.95
N TYR A 87 -4.07 -2.31 -3.27
CA TYR A 87 -5.19 -1.90 -4.11
C TYR A 87 -6.46 -1.62 -3.30
N GLY A 88 -6.48 -2.04 -2.03
CA GLY A 88 -7.58 -1.85 -1.09
C GLY A 88 -7.26 -0.82 -0.01
N THR A 89 -7.68 -1.10 1.21
CA THR A 89 -7.37 -0.29 2.40
C THR A 89 -6.44 -1.05 3.32
N ILE A 90 -5.30 -0.45 3.67
CA ILE A 90 -4.42 -0.95 4.74
C ILE A 90 -4.45 0.06 5.87
N ASN A 91 -4.79 -0.42 7.07
CA ASN A 91 -4.66 0.32 8.32
C ASN A 91 -3.54 -0.33 9.12
N THR A 92 -2.48 0.41 9.42
CA THR A 92 -1.33 -0.16 10.12
C THR A 92 -0.65 0.83 11.03
N SER A 93 -0.24 0.35 12.21
CA SER A 93 0.81 1.00 12.96
C SER A 93 2.16 0.54 12.40
N LEU A 94 2.80 1.40 11.59
CA LEU A 94 4.19 1.17 11.20
C LEU A 94 5.07 1.44 12.43
N ASN A 95 5.71 0.38 12.92
CA ASN A 95 6.81 0.54 13.87
C ASN A 95 8.06 0.81 13.04
N GLY A 96 8.67 1.98 13.24
CA GLY A 96 9.89 2.38 12.53
C GLY A 96 10.93 1.27 12.55
N GLY A 97 11.71 1.16 11.48
CA GLY A 97 12.73 0.14 11.33
C GLY A 97 13.80 0.60 10.35
N GLN A 98 14.97 0.00 10.45
CA GLN A 98 16.11 0.28 9.59
C GLN A 98 16.15 -0.61 8.35
N GLY A 99 15.12 -1.44 8.19
CA GLY A 99 14.86 -2.46 7.18
C GLY A 99 14.76 -2.06 5.71
N THR A 100 14.54 -3.07 4.86
CA THR A 100 13.98 -2.86 3.51
C THR A 100 12.45 -2.87 3.60
N LEU A 101 11.78 -1.83 3.11
CA LEU A 101 10.32 -1.81 2.98
C LEU A 101 9.96 -1.12 1.68
N ARG A 102 9.15 -1.79 0.87
CA ARG A 102 8.58 -1.24 -0.35
C ARG A 102 7.06 -1.18 -0.23
N LEU A 103 6.54 0.03 -0.07
CA LEU A 103 5.11 0.30 -0.06
C LEU A 103 4.69 0.84 -1.43
N ASN A 104 3.89 0.08 -2.16
CA ASN A 104 3.28 0.50 -3.43
C ASN A 104 1.78 0.66 -3.18
N ASN A 105 1.36 1.88 -2.85
CA ASN A 105 -0.04 2.24 -2.81
C ASN A 105 -0.51 2.52 -4.24
N LYS A 106 -1.38 1.64 -4.73
CA LYS A 106 -1.86 1.64 -6.11
C LYS A 106 -3.03 2.62 -6.27
N SER A 107 -3.36 2.95 -7.51
CA SER A 107 -4.54 3.74 -7.82
C SER A 107 -5.79 3.12 -7.17
N GLY A 108 -6.62 3.94 -6.51
CA GLY A 108 -7.78 3.49 -5.71
C GLY A 108 -7.44 2.95 -4.32
N GLY A 109 -6.18 2.63 -4.04
CA GLY A 109 -5.72 2.14 -2.75
C GLY A 109 -5.63 3.24 -1.70
N THR A 110 -5.96 2.91 -0.45
CA THR A 110 -5.80 3.78 0.72
C THR A 110 -4.85 3.14 1.72
N PHE A 111 -3.77 3.83 2.07
CA PHE A 111 -2.82 3.39 3.09
C PHE A 111 -2.86 4.35 4.28
N ASN A 112 -3.36 3.87 5.41
CA ASN A 112 -3.53 4.61 6.64
C ASN A 112 -2.45 4.19 7.64
N PHE A 113 -1.55 5.11 7.93
CA PHE A 113 -0.68 4.98 9.09
C PHE A 113 -1.45 5.42 10.34
N THR A 114 -1.81 4.46 11.17
CA THR A 114 -2.62 4.67 12.39
C THR A 114 -1.77 4.91 13.63
N THR A 115 -0.44 4.82 13.51
CA THR A 115 0.49 5.04 14.62
C THR A 115 0.42 6.48 15.15
N THR A 116 0.51 6.61 16.48
CA THR A 116 0.65 7.90 17.17
C THR A 116 2.12 8.26 17.46
N ASN A 117 3.05 7.41 17.01
CA ASN A 117 4.49 7.64 17.11
C ASN A 117 5.04 8.27 15.83
N PHE A 118 6.30 8.72 15.87
CA PHE A 118 7.01 9.17 14.67
C PHE A 118 7.10 8.04 13.64
N ILE A 119 6.79 8.38 12.40
CA ILE A 119 7.10 7.54 11.26
C ILE A 119 8.44 7.97 10.70
N ASN A 120 9.37 7.03 10.59
CA ASN A 120 10.70 7.29 10.07
C ASN A 120 10.98 6.36 8.88
N PHE A 121 10.94 6.93 7.68
CA PHE A 121 11.45 6.30 6.47
C PHE A 121 12.92 6.70 6.28
N SER A 122 13.85 5.94 6.85
CA SER A 122 15.29 6.14 6.63
C SER A 122 15.94 4.81 6.32
N GLN A 123 16.85 4.79 5.34
CA GLN A 123 17.64 3.60 5.04
C GLN A 123 18.87 3.54 5.93
N ASN A 124 19.28 2.33 6.33
CA ASN A 124 20.62 2.05 6.85
C ASN A 124 21.29 0.94 6.03
N SER A 125 22.60 1.07 5.80
CA SER A 125 23.49 0.00 5.31
C SER A 125 22.96 -0.78 4.09
N GLY A 126 22.53 -0.08 3.03
CA GLY A 126 22.15 -0.70 1.75
C GLY A 126 20.70 -1.23 1.68
N GLN A 127 19.88 -0.98 2.70
CA GLN A 127 18.48 -1.39 2.71
C GLN A 127 17.59 -0.42 1.94
N THR A 128 16.58 -0.92 1.23
CA THR A 128 15.72 -0.07 0.37
C THR A 128 14.45 0.34 1.10
N MET A 129 14.27 1.63 1.34
CA MET A 129 13.00 2.21 1.79
C MET A 129 12.36 2.95 0.62
N LEU A 130 11.24 2.42 0.13
CA LEU A 130 10.48 2.98 -0.98
C LEU A 130 9.01 3.12 -0.60
N LEU A 131 8.47 4.32 -0.77
CA LEU A 131 7.04 4.59 -0.70
C LEU A 131 6.61 5.20 -2.03
N SER A 132 5.72 4.49 -2.74
CA SER A 132 5.11 4.95 -3.98
C SER A 132 3.61 5.07 -3.76
N ASN A 133 3.06 6.24 -4.00
CA ASN A 133 1.63 6.47 -4.09
C ASN A 133 1.28 6.86 -5.53
N GLU A 134 0.58 5.98 -6.22
CA GLU A 134 0.16 6.22 -7.60
C GLU A 134 -0.98 7.26 -7.67
N ALA A 135 -1.21 7.81 -8.86
CA ALA A 135 -2.33 8.72 -9.08
C ALA A 135 -3.66 8.05 -8.73
N GLY A 136 -4.51 8.75 -7.98
CA GLY A 136 -5.76 8.22 -7.42
C GLY A 136 -5.59 7.35 -6.15
N GLY A 137 -4.36 7.12 -5.68
CA GLY A 137 -4.10 6.51 -4.38
C GLY A 137 -4.12 7.56 -3.24
N THR A 138 -4.44 7.12 -2.04
CA THR A 138 -4.48 7.97 -0.84
C THR A 138 -3.54 7.45 0.26
N LEU A 139 -2.67 8.32 0.78
CA LEU A 139 -1.88 8.08 1.99
C LEU A 139 -2.36 8.98 3.12
N ASN A 140 -2.60 8.40 4.30
CA ASN A 140 -2.97 9.15 5.50
C ASN A 140 -1.99 8.89 6.64
N ALA A 141 -1.50 9.95 7.27
CA ALA A 141 -0.64 9.91 8.46
C ALA A 141 -0.99 11.08 9.41
N LEU A 142 -2.27 11.44 9.49
CA LEU A 142 -2.78 12.58 10.25
C LEU A 142 -2.62 12.44 11.77
N ASN A 143 -2.58 11.21 12.28
CA ASN A 143 -2.45 10.94 13.72
C ASN A 143 -0.99 10.88 14.19
N THR A 144 -0.05 10.98 13.25
CA THR A 144 1.39 10.85 13.55
C THR A 144 1.92 12.22 13.94
N PRO A 145 2.78 12.38 14.97
CA PRO A 145 3.30 13.70 15.31
C PRO A 145 4.43 14.15 14.36
N LEU A 146 5.00 13.24 13.57
CA LEU A 146 5.95 13.53 12.50
C LEU A 146 6.01 12.39 11.48
N PHE A 147 5.84 12.73 10.20
CA PHE A 147 6.19 11.90 9.06
C PHE A 147 7.57 12.30 8.54
N TYR A 148 8.61 11.57 8.95
CA TYR A 148 10.00 11.88 8.63
C TYR A 148 10.50 11.02 7.47
N ILE A 149 10.96 11.68 6.41
CA ILE A 149 11.67 11.08 5.28
C ILE A 149 13.15 11.36 5.46
N GLY A 150 13.88 10.35 5.91
CA GLY A 150 15.30 10.39 6.21
C GLY A 150 16.19 10.02 5.03
N ASN A 151 17.46 9.74 5.35
CA ASN A 151 18.50 9.51 4.34
C ASN A 151 18.16 8.32 3.42
N ASN A 152 18.40 8.54 2.14
CA ASN A 152 18.28 7.57 1.05
C ASN A 152 16.88 6.95 0.85
N ALA A 153 15.86 7.31 1.64
CA ALA A 153 14.49 6.88 1.33
C ALA A 153 14.01 7.49 0.01
N THR A 154 13.31 6.70 -0.80
CA THR A 154 12.64 7.19 -2.00
C THR A 154 11.15 7.28 -1.73
N VAL A 155 10.60 8.48 -1.78
CA VAL A 155 9.17 8.70 -1.71
C VAL A 155 8.71 9.37 -3.00
N THR A 156 7.73 8.75 -3.65
CA THR A 156 7.09 9.24 -4.87
C THR A 156 5.60 9.35 -4.62
N ASN A 157 5.05 10.57 -4.71
CA ASN A 157 3.62 10.81 -4.52
C ASN A 157 3.00 11.45 -5.77
N TYR A 158 2.14 10.69 -6.46
CA TYR A 158 1.28 11.17 -7.55
C TYR A 158 -0.20 11.20 -7.18
N GLY A 159 -0.57 10.69 -6.00
CA GLY A 159 -1.93 10.71 -5.46
C GLY A 159 -2.11 11.72 -4.32
N ASN A 160 -3.09 11.49 -3.46
CA ASN A 160 -3.35 12.33 -2.29
C ASN A 160 -2.48 11.88 -1.11
N MET A 161 -1.88 12.83 -0.40
CA MET A 161 -1.12 12.55 0.82
C MET A 161 -1.54 13.54 1.92
N TYR A 162 -2.06 13.00 3.01
CA TYR A 162 -2.53 13.77 4.17
C TYR A 162 -1.63 13.49 5.37
N VAL A 163 -0.84 14.49 5.76
CA VAL A 163 0.09 14.44 6.90
C VAL A 163 -0.22 15.60 7.84
N SER A 164 -0.14 15.36 9.14
CA SER A 164 -0.21 16.43 10.16
C SER A 164 1.06 17.28 10.18
N LYS A 165 2.22 16.62 10.03
CA LYS A 165 3.54 17.23 10.00
C LYS A 165 4.50 16.35 9.20
N MET A 166 5.31 16.96 8.34
CA MET A 166 6.33 16.27 7.55
C MET A 166 7.69 16.94 7.70
N GLU A 167 8.75 16.15 7.74
CA GLU A 167 10.13 16.61 7.63
C GLU A 167 10.88 15.74 6.61
N ASN A 168 11.78 16.36 5.85
CA ASN A 168 12.62 15.68 4.89
C ASN A 168 14.06 16.16 5.03
N ARG A 169 14.98 15.25 5.34
CA ARG A 169 16.41 15.54 5.46
C ARG A 169 17.20 14.74 4.45
N LYS A 170 17.76 15.42 3.44
CA LYS A 170 18.65 14.85 2.41
C LYS A 170 18.09 13.64 1.65
N ALA A 171 16.76 13.45 1.59
CA ALA A 171 16.18 12.44 0.72
C ALA A 171 16.18 12.92 -0.73
N LYS A 172 16.34 11.99 -1.68
CA LYS A 172 16.08 12.27 -3.10
C LYS A 172 14.57 12.31 -3.28
N LEU A 173 13.95 13.43 -2.93
CA LEU A 173 12.52 13.65 -3.07
C LEU A 173 12.22 13.87 -4.54
N ILE A 174 11.62 12.87 -5.19
CA ILE A 174 11.46 12.91 -6.65
C ILE A 174 10.22 13.72 -7.04
N THR A 175 9.11 13.65 -6.29
CA THR A 175 7.94 14.55 -6.48
C THR A 175 6.96 14.42 -5.30
N ILE A 176 6.47 15.55 -4.77
CA ILE A 176 5.25 15.61 -3.94
C ILE A 176 4.32 16.63 -4.61
N HIS A 177 3.16 16.18 -5.10
CA HIS A 177 2.02 17.07 -5.30
C HIS A 177 1.22 17.06 -3.99
N ILE A 178 1.07 18.22 -3.37
CA ILE A 178 0.24 18.45 -2.17
C ILE A 178 -1.05 19.12 -2.65
#